data_AF-K7GB75-F1
#
_entry.id   AF-K7GB75-F1
#
_cell.length_a   1.000
_cell.length_b   1.000
_cell.length_c   1.000
_cell.angle_alpha   90.00
_cell.angle_beta   90.00
_cell.angle_gamma   90.00
#
_symmetry.space_group_name_H-M   'P 1'
#
loop_
_entity.id
_entity.type
_entity.pdbx_description
1 polymer ?
#
loop_
_entity_poly.entity_id
_entity_poly.type
_entity_poly.pdbx_seq_one_letter_code
_entity_poly.pdbx_strand_id
1 'polypeptide(L)'
;MDCKLVGPETLCFCTHRYKQHKTDLEEIPKDRPICLPCRVSRCQCKSYHYVPLNGTQPIRCRCKHFSDQHSAAPGFSCNSCSKCSGFHSCFTCGCGQPTYAHETIVETKQERLAQGKPVGQDVPYAAMGGLTGFSSLAEGYMRLDDSGIGTPSAEFLESPSSGMDHPFLKAFQGPSSSAQANLQLTGGSSSGKQVSNLRSSEEDDMAYFEKQYQERLKKEKSDKLKVKGPLRSKNP
;
A
#
# COMPACT_ATOMS: atom_id res chain seq x y z
N MET A 1 7.90 -8.49 -10.67
CA MET A 1 8.11 -7.65 -9.48
C MET A 1 7.37 -8.29 -8.32
N ASP A 2 8.03 -8.42 -7.18
CA ASP A 2 7.45 -9.05 -5.99
C ASP A 2 7.06 -7.96 -4.99
N CYS A 3 5.76 -7.73 -4.79
CA CYS A 3 5.28 -6.71 -3.86
C CYS A 3 5.58 -7.05 -2.39
N LYS A 4 5.61 -8.35 -2.07
CA LYS A 4 5.85 -8.87 -0.74
C LYS A 4 6.52 -10.24 -0.81
N LEU A 5 7.54 -10.46 0.02
CA LEU A 5 8.01 -11.80 0.33
C LEU A 5 7.43 -12.28 1.67
N VAL A 6 7.03 -13.55 1.66
CA VAL A 6 6.41 -14.25 2.77
C VAL A 6 7.51 -14.82 3.65
N GLY A 7 7.38 -14.59 4.96
CA GLY A 7 8.30 -15.10 5.98
C GLY A 7 7.61 -16.02 6.96
N PRO A 8 8.34 -16.66 7.88
CA PRO A 8 7.76 -17.65 8.80
C PRO A 8 6.66 -17.07 9.69
N GLU A 9 6.77 -15.79 10.06
CA GLU A 9 5.82 -15.10 10.92
C GLU A 9 4.68 -14.41 10.16
N THR A 10 4.72 -14.34 8.82
CA THR A 10 3.66 -13.67 8.04
C THR A 10 2.37 -14.45 8.09
N LEU A 11 1.27 -13.75 8.33
CA LEU A 11 -0.05 -14.35 8.49
C LEU A 11 -0.62 -14.80 7.15
N CYS A 12 -1.37 -15.89 7.21
CA CYS A 12 -2.26 -16.36 6.17
C CYS A 12 -3.65 -15.75 6.38
N PHE A 13 -4.50 -15.82 5.36
CA PHE A 13 -5.93 -15.54 5.44
C PHE A 13 -6.61 -16.26 6.62
N CYS A 14 -6.21 -17.50 6.91
CA CYS A 14 -6.73 -18.29 8.01
C CYS A 14 -6.23 -17.86 9.41
N THR A 15 -5.59 -16.68 9.51
CA THR A 15 -4.97 -16.09 10.70
C THR A 15 -3.80 -16.86 11.31
N HIS A 16 -3.42 -18.00 10.74
CA HIS A 16 -2.23 -18.75 11.11
C HIS A 16 -1.00 -18.30 10.33
N ARG A 17 0.18 -18.54 10.88
CA ARG A 17 1.46 -18.12 10.32
C ARG A 17 1.91 -19.05 9.20
N TYR A 18 2.75 -18.55 8.30
CA TYR A 18 3.32 -19.35 7.21
C TYR A 18 4.02 -20.61 7.71
N LYS A 19 4.77 -20.52 8.81
CA LYS A 19 5.42 -21.69 9.45
C LYS A 19 4.48 -22.79 9.94
N GLN A 20 3.19 -22.48 10.07
CA GLN A 20 2.16 -23.44 10.48
C GLN A 20 1.50 -24.13 9.27
N HIS A 21 1.92 -23.80 8.04
CA HIS A 21 1.49 -24.47 6.82
C HIS A 21 2.53 -25.53 6.41
N LYS A 22 2.14 -26.45 5.54
CA LYS A 22 3.02 -27.52 5.04
C LYS A 22 4.02 -26.98 4.03
N THR A 23 5.13 -26.43 4.53
CA THR A 23 6.28 -25.97 3.74
C THR A 23 7.21 -27.11 3.35
N ASP A 24 7.28 -28.15 4.18
CA ASP A 24 8.19 -29.28 3.99
C ASP A 24 7.46 -30.32 3.13
N LEU A 25 7.73 -30.27 1.83
CA LEU A 25 7.26 -31.25 0.85
C LEU A 25 8.43 -32.18 0.50
N GLU A 26 8.22 -33.49 0.63
CA GLU A 26 9.23 -34.50 0.27
C GLU A 26 9.50 -34.49 -1.24
N GLU A 27 8.43 -34.38 -2.03
CA GLU A 27 8.50 -34.18 -3.47
C GLU A 27 7.72 -32.92 -3.83
N ILE A 28 8.35 -32.05 -4.62
CA ILE A 28 7.72 -30.81 -5.09
C ILE A 28 6.76 -31.17 -6.23
N PRO A 29 5.45 -30.85 -6.10
CA PRO A 29 4.48 -31.08 -7.17
C PRO A 29 4.88 -30.36 -8.45
N LYS A 30 4.72 -31.04 -9.59
CA LYS A 30 4.94 -30.45 -10.93
C LYS A 30 3.83 -29.49 -11.32
N ASP A 31 2.60 -29.77 -10.86
CA ASP A 31 1.43 -28.96 -11.16
C ASP A 31 1.40 -27.68 -10.33
N ARG A 32 1.04 -26.57 -10.99
CA ARG A 32 0.88 -25.25 -10.37
C ARG A 32 -0.59 -24.91 -10.19
N PRO A 33 -1.01 -24.25 -9.10
CA PRO A 33 -0.20 -23.73 -7.97
C PRO A 33 0.13 -24.79 -6.90
N ILE A 34 1.27 -24.64 -6.21
CA ILE A 34 1.65 -25.53 -5.10
C ILE A 34 0.80 -25.19 -3.87
N CYS A 35 -0.06 -26.14 -3.47
CA CYS A 35 -0.90 -26.00 -2.29
C CYS A 35 -0.10 -26.23 -1.00
N LEU A 36 -0.07 -25.22 -0.12
CA LEU A 36 0.54 -25.30 1.21
C LEU A 36 -0.58 -25.36 2.27
N PRO A 37 -1.15 -26.54 2.60
CA PRO A 37 -2.25 -26.64 3.56
C PRO A 37 -1.82 -26.29 4.98
N CYS A 38 -2.75 -25.75 5.77
CA CYS A 38 -2.50 -25.43 7.18
C CYS A 38 -2.44 -26.71 8.04
N ARG A 39 -1.45 -26.81 8.93
CA ARG A 39 -1.26 -27.93 9.87
C ARG A 39 -1.98 -27.73 11.21
N VAL A 40 -2.55 -26.56 11.45
CA VAL A 40 -3.29 -26.27 12.70
C VAL A 40 -4.57 -27.09 12.75
N SER A 41 -4.85 -27.70 13.89
CA SER A 41 -5.99 -28.60 14.06
C SER A 41 -7.31 -27.90 13.71
N ARG A 42 -8.16 -28.61 12.96
CA ARG A 42 -9.50 -28.14 12.50
C ARG A 42 -9.49 -26.92 11.57
N CYS A 43 -8.34 -26.46 11.08
CA CYS A 43 -8.28 -25.41 10.07
C CYS A 43 -8.65 -25.96 8.68
N GLN A 44 -9.59 -25.31 7.99
CA GLN A 44 -10.05 -25.73 6.65
C GLN A 44 -9.24 -25.10 5.48
N CYS A 45 -8.14 -24.41 5.82
CA CYS A 45 -7.28 -23.71 4.88
C CYS A 45 -6.48 -24.71 4.01
N LYS A 46 -6.75 -24.73 2.70
CA LYS A 46 -6.12 -25.66 1.75
C LYS A 46 -4.75 -25.19 1.22
N SER A 47 -4.53 -23.88 1.22
CA SER A 47 -3.34 -23.24 0.66
C SER A 47 -3.03 -21.96 1.41
N TYR A 48 -1.76 -21.59 1.50
CA TYR A 48 -1.36 -20.32 2.07
C TYR A 48 -1.83 -19.17 1.15
N HIS A 49 -2.48 -18.17 1.74
CA HIS A 49 -2.92 -16.95 1.06
C HIS A 49 -2.52 -15.73 1.87
N TYR A 50 -1.72 -14.87 1.27
CA TYR A 50 -1.28 -13.64 1.92
C TYR A 50 -2.40 -12.60 1.95
N VAL A 51 -2.57 -11.93 3.09
CA VAL A 51 -3.47 -10.78 3.25
C VAL A 51 -2.65 -9.59 3.74
N PRO A 52 -2.63 -8.47 3.00
CA PRO A 52 -1.88 -7.31 3.44
C PRO A 52 -2.47 -6.69 4.70
N LEU A 53 -1.62 -6.00 5.45
CA LEU A 53 -1.98 -5.25 6.66
C LEU A 53 -1.66 -3.77 6.43
N ASN A 54 -2.49 -2.89 7.00
CA ASN A 54 -2.16 -1.48 7.06
C ASN A 54 -1.36 -1.21 8.33
N GLY A 55 -0.03 -1.40 8.24
CA GLY A 55 0.84 -1.45 9.41
C GLY A 55 0.49 -2.66 10.28
N THR A 56 -0.07 -2.42 11.46
CA THR A 56 -0.54 -3.49 12.37
C THR A 56 -2.04 -3.77 12.23
N GLN A 57 -2.77 -2.97 11.45
CA GLN A 57 -4.23 -3.05 11.38
C GLN A 57 -4.69 -3.99 10.25
N PRO A 58 -5.65 -4.89 10.52
CA PRO A 58 -6.26 -5.71 9.48
C PRO A 58 -7.06 -4.85 8.52
N ILE A 59 -6.97 -5.18 7.22
CA ILE A 59 -7.72 -4.49 6.18
C ILE A 59 -9.15 -5.02 6.09
N ARG A 60 -10.05 -4.18 5.59
CA ARG A 60 -11.46 -4.52 5.41
C ARG A 60 -11.74 -4.99 3.99
N CYS A 61 -12.68 -5.92 3.88
CA CYS A 61 -13.33 -6.27 2.62
C CYS A 61 -14.28 -5.13 2.18
N ARG A 62 -14.71 -5.14 0.91
CA ARG A 62 -15.77 -4.29 0.36
C ARG A 62 -17.08 -4.40 1.15
N CYS A 63 -17.34 -5.54 1.78
CA CYS A 63 -18.48 -5.73 2.68
C CYS A 63 -18.30 -5.11 4.08
N LYS A 64 -17.21 -4.38 4.32
CA LYS A 64 -16.81 -3.70 5.58
C LYS A 64 -16.36 -4.62 6.72
N HIS A 65 -16.47 -5.93 6.55
CA HIS A 65 -15.96 -6.94 7.47
C HIS A 65 -14.47 -7.18 7.29
N PHE A 66 -13.81 -7.62 8.36
CA PHE A 66 -12.38 -7.96 8.36
C PHE A 66 -12.13 -9.36 7.78
N SER A 67 -10.86 -9.70 7.52
CA SER A 67 -10.48 -11.00 6.94
C SER A 67 -10.82 -12.20 7.82
N ASP A 68 -10.74 -12.04 9.15
CA ASP A 68 -11.13 -13.05 10.15
C ASP A 68 -12.63 -13.37 10.18
N GLN A 69 -13.47 -12.44 9.69
CA GLN A 69 -14.92 -12.61 9.55
C GLN A 69 -15.32 -13.33 8.25
N HIS A 70 -14.34 -13.81 7.49
CA HIS A 70 -14.55 -14.61 6.28
C HIS A 70 -14.05 -16.04 6.51
N SER A 71 -14.64 -16.99 5.81
CA SER A 71 -14.22 -18.39 5.89
C SER A 71 -12.81 -18.58 5.31
N ALA A 72 -11.98 -19.36 5.99
CA ALA A 72 -10.68 -19.78 5.47
C ALA A 72 -10.78 -20.86 4.39
N ALA A 73 -11.99 -21.39 4.14
CA ALA A 73 -12.24 -22.32 3.04
C ALA A 73 -12.10 -21.61 1.68
N PRO A 74 -11.79 -22.36 0.60
CA PRO A 74 -11.73 -21.82 -0.75
C PRO A 74 -12.99 -21.02 -1.09
N GLY A 75 -12.79 -19.83 -1.66
CA GLY A 75 -13.87 -18.88 -1.95
C GLY A 75 -13.89 -17.69 -1.00
N PHE A 76 -13.42 -17.84 0.25
CA PHE A 76 -13.33 -16.73 1.22
C PHE A 76 -14.65 -15.98 1.45
N SER A 77 -15.76 -16.71 1.50
CA SER A 77 -17.09 -16.12 1.72
C SER A 77 -17.19 -15.45 3.09
N CYS A 78 -17.93 -14.34 3.16
CA CYS A 78 -18.15 -13.66 4.44
C CYS A 78 -19.14 -14.47 5.30
N ASN A 79 -18.82 -14.62 6.58
CA ASN A 79 -19.71 -15.29 7.54
C ASN A 79 -20.77 -14.35 8.12
N SER A 80 -20.55 -13.03 8.00
CA SER A 80 -21.41 -12.00 8.59
C SER A 80 -22.43 -11.42 7.60
N CYS A 81 -22.26 -11.62 6.30
CA CYS A 81 -23.23 -11.16 5.29
C CYS A 81 -23.39 -12.12 4.12
N SER A 82 -24.61 -12.18 3.57
CA SER A 82 -24.99 -13.15 2.54
C SER A 82 -24.57 -12.77 1.12
N LYS A 83 -24.26 -11.50 0.86
CA LYS A 83 -23.95 -10.98 -0.50
C LYS A 83 -22.47 -11.01 -0.85
N CYS A 84 -21.59 -11.36 0.10
CA CYS A 84 -20.15 -11.32 -0.07
C CYS A 84 -19.62 -12.74 -0.27
N SER A 85 -19.40 -13.10 -1.53
CA SER A 85 -18.91 -14.41 -1.93
C SER A 85 -17.40 -14.59 -1.78
N GLY A 86 -16.64 -13.49 -1.62
CA GLY A 86 -15.19 -13.54 -1.49
C GLY A 86 -14.59 -12.28 -0.87
N PHE A 87 -13.38 -12.42 -0.32
CA PHE A 87 -12.66 -11.30 0.29
C PHE A 87 -12.03 -10.41 -0.77
N HIS A 88 -12.55 -9.20 -0.90
CA HIS A 88 -12.02 -8.19 -1.81
C HIS A 88 -11.78 -6.90 -1.05
N SER A 89 -10.51 -6.53 -0.82
CA SER A 89 -10.16 -5.25 -0.22
C SER A 89 -9.82 -4.21 -1.28
N CYS A 90 -10.23 -2.96 -1.03
CA CYS A 90 -9.76 -1.79 -1.81
C CYS A 90 -8.45 -1.21 -1.27
N PHE A 91 -7.77 -1.92 -0.35
CA PHE A 91 -6.44 -1.52 0.12
C PHE A 91 -5.45 -1.50 -1.05
N THR A 92 -4.74 -0.38 -1.17
CA THR A 92 -3.72 -0.14 -2.19
C THR A 92 -2.37 -0.62 -1.67
N CYS A 93 -1.75 -1.58 -2.36
CA CYS A 93 -0.39 -2.02 -2.04
C CYS A 93 0.61 -0.90 -2.37
N GLY A 94 1.83 -0.97 -1.81
CA GLY A 94 2.91 -0.02 -2.10
C GLY A 94 3.29 0.07 -3.59
N CYS A 95 2.89 -0.91 -4.41
CA CYS A 95 3.04 -0.85 -5.87
C CYS A 95 1.97 0.01 -6.59
N GLY A 96 1.01 0.56 -5.86
CA GLY A 96 -0.09 1.37 -6.40
C GLY A 96 -1.30 0.56 -6.88
N GLN A 97 -1.22 -0.76 -6.95
CA GLN A 97 -2.34 -1.63 -7.34
C GLN A 97 -3.17 -2.07 -6.12
N PRO A 98 -4.47 -2.32 -6.28
CA PRO A 98 -5.32 -2.79 -5.21
C PRO A 98 -5.03 -4.27 -4.87
N THR A 99 -5.38 -4.69 -3.65
CA THR A 99 -5.10 -6.05 -3.14
C THR A 99 -5.62 -7.16 -4.05
N TYR A 100 -6.79 -6.99 -4.67
CA TYR A 100 -7.38 -8.02 -5.54
C TYR A 100 -6.63 -8.23 -6.87
N ALA A 101 -5.74 -7.32 -7.26
CA ALA A 101 -4.87 -7.47 -8.43
C ALA A 101 -3.59 -8.26 -8.12
N HIS A 102 -3.39 -8.67 -6.86
CA HIS A 102 -2.24 -9.44 -6.42
C HIS A 102 -2.57 -10.91 -6.31
N GLU A 103 -1.59 -11.74 -6.68
CA GLU A 103 -1.63 -13.18 -6.51
C GLU A 103 -0.52 -13.63 -5.58
N THR A 104 -0.83 -14.61 -4.72
CA THR A 104 0.19 -15.27 -3.90
C THR A 104 0.77 -16.43 -4.70
N ILE A 105 2.03 -16.33 -5.09
CA ILE A 105 2.72 -17.34 -5.90
C ILE A 105 3.68 -18.12 -5.00
N VAL A 106 3.63 -19.45 -5.10
CA VAL A 106 4.61 -20.35 -4.48
C VAL A 106 5.56 -20.83 -5.57
N GLU A 107 6.84 -20.49 -5.45
CA GLU A 107 7.91 -20.81 -6.39
C GLU A 107 9.01 -21.60 -5.69
N THR A 108 9.70 -22.45 -6.43
CA THR A 108 10.91 -23.12 -5.95
C THR A 108 12.14 -22.25 -6.16
N LYS A 109 13.21 -22.55 -5.42
CA LYS A 109 14.53 -21.93 -5.61
C LYS A 109 15.03 -22.06 -7.06
N GLN A 110 14.88 -23.23 -7.66
CA GLN A 110 15.35 -23.48 -9.03
C GLN A 110 14.59 -22.64 -10.06
N GLU A 111 13.27 -22.49 -9.90
CA GLU A 111 12.46 -21.66 -10.80
C GLU A 111 12.81 -20.19 -10.71
N ARG A 112 13.08 -19.68 -9.50
CA ARG A 112 13.53 -18.30 -9.33
C ARG A 112 14.87 -18.04 -9.99
N LEU A 113 15.83 -18.94 -9.82
CA LEU A 113 17.13 -18.86 -10.49
C LEU A 113 16.98 -18.89 -12.01
N ALA A 114 16.12 -19.77 -12.55
CA ALA A 114 15.86 -19.86 -13.98
C ALA A 114 15.22 -18.58 -14.55
N GLN A 115 14.45 -17.84 -13.74
CA GLN A 115 13.88 -16.54 -14.08
C GLN A 115 14.83 -15.36 -13.80
N GLY A 116 16.03 -15.60 -13.28
CA GLY A 116 16.98 -14.55 -12.88
C GLY A 116 16.51 -13.72 -11.68
N LYS A 117 15.57 -14.23 -10.87
CA LYS A 117 15.08 -13.56 -9.66
C LYS A 117 16.03 -13.81 -8.47
N PRO A 118 16.11 -12.89 -7.49
CA PRO A 118 16.93 -13.07 -6.30
C PRO A 118 16.43 -14.25 -5.46
N VAL A 119 17.36 -14.95 -4.83
CA VAL A 119 17.09 -16.10 -3.96
C VAL A 119 17.82 -15.95 -2.64
N GLY A 120 17.15 -16.31 -1.54
CA GLY A 120 17.72 -16.31 -0.20
C GLY A 120 18.85 -17.30 0.02
N GLN A 121 19.60 -17.06 1.10
CA GLN A 121 20.63 -17.98 1.57
C GLN A 121 20.00 -19.27 2.10
N ASP A 122 20.68 -20.40 1.86
CA ASP A 122 20.23 -21.69 2.37
C ASP A 122 20.34 -21.73 3.90
N VAL A 123 19.19 -21.98 4.52
CA VAL A 123 19.02 -22.01 5.97
C VAL A 123 18.30 -23.30 6.35
N PRO A 124 18.63 -23.91 7.51
CA PRO A 124 18.04 -25.18 7.92
C PRO A 124 16.54 -25.06 8.26
N TYR A 125 16.03 -23.85 8.43
CA TYR A 125 14.64 -23.61 8.74
C TYR A 125 13.80 -23.50 7.45
N ALA A 126 13.07 -24.55 7.12
CA ALA A 126 12.34 -24.68 5.86
C ALA A 126 11.28 -23.59 5.63
N ALA A 127 10.67 -23.03 6.68
CA ALA A 127 9.68 -21.95 6.57
C ALA A 127 10.30 -20.56 6.32
N MET A 128 11.61 -20.45 6.12
CA MET A 128 12.27 -19.20 5.72
C MET A 128 11.90 -18.77 4.30
N GLY A 129 11.44 -19.70 3.47
CA GLY A 129 11.00 -19.41 2.11
C GLY A 129 12.11 -18.82 1.26
N GLY A 130 11.80 -17.74 0.53
CA GLY A 130 12.71 -17.05 -0.39
C GLY A 130 13.30 -15.74 0.14
N LEU A 131 13.29 -15.50 1.45
CA LEU A 131 13.80 -14.24 2.03
C LEU A 131 15.30 -14.07 1.75
N THR A 132 15.68 -12.96 1.11
CA THR A 132 17.09 -12.62 0.83
C THR A 132 17.75 -11.88 1.99
N GLY A 133 16.96 -11.22 2.83
CA GLY A 133 17.40 -10.57 4.06
C GLY A 133 16.24 -10.01 4.87
N PHE A 134 16.53 -9.21 5.90
CA PHE A 134 15.49 -8.58 6.73
C PHE A 134 14.64 -7.56 5.95
N SER A 135 15.26 -6.84 5.00
CA SER A 135 14.59 -5.89 4.11
C SER A 135 13.50 -6.54 3.26
N SER A 136 13.62 -7.84 2.95
CA SER A 136 12.61 -8.59 2.20
C SER A 136 11.24 -8.66 2.88
N LEU A 137 11.19 -8.44 4.20
CA LEU A 137 9.93 -8.40 4.96
C LEU A 137 9.29 -7.01 4.93
N ALA A 138 10.04 -5.97 4.57
CA ALA A 138 9.49 -4.62 4.40
C ALA A 138 8.53 -4.58 3.21
N GLU A 139 7.66 -3.57 3.20
CA GLU A 139 6.63 -3.40 2.19
C GLU A 139 6.78 -2.06 1.48
N GLY A 140 6.39 -2.03 0.19
CA GLY A 140 6.46 -0.82 -0.63
C GLY A 140 7.89 -0.29 -0.76
N TYR A 141 8.02 1.04 -0.77
CA TYR A 141 9.28 1.75 -1.00
C TYR A 141 10.37 1.47 0.05
N MET A 142 10.00 0.98 1.23
CA MET A 142 10.96 0.63 2.28
C MET A 142 11.76 -0.63 1.95
N ARG A 143 11.37 -1.35 0.90
CA ARG A 143 12.00 -2.57 0.45
C ARG A 143 13.12 -2.27 -0.56
N LEU A 144 14.34 -2.23 -0.06
CA LEU A 144 15.54 -1.83 -0.81
C LEU A 144 16.35 -3.00 -1.40
N ASP A 145 15.94 -4.26 -1.18
CA ASP A 145 16.61 -5.40 -1.81
C ASP A 145 16.23 -5.55 -3.29
N ASP A 146 17.04 -6.27 -4.06
CA ASP A 146 16.90 -6.45 -5.51
C ASP A 146 15.54 -7.05 -5.97
N SER A 147 14.77 -7.66 -5.06
CA SER A 147 13.42 -8.16 -5.38
C SER A 147 12.32 -7.11 -5.16
N GLY A 148 12.63 -6.02 -4.46
CA GLY A 148 11.70 -4.99 -4.03
C GLY A 148 11.44 -3.90 -5.07
N ILE A 149 10.52 -3.01 -4.72
CA ILE A 149 10.20 -1.84 -5.56
C ILE A 149 11.31 -0.76 -5.49
N GLY A 150 12.16 -0.84 -4.46
CA GLY A 150 13.23 0.11 -4.21
C GLY A 150 12.75 1.49 -3.77
N THR A 151 13.71 2.36 -3.47
CA THR A 151 13.42 3.80 -3.42
C THR A 151 13.00 4.27 -4.81
N PRO A 152 12.01 5.16 -4.92
CA PRO A 152 11.74 5.87 -6.17
C PRO A 152 13.03 6.48 -6.73
N SER A 153 13.14 6.58 -8.06
CA SER A 153 14.34 7.14 -8.69
C SER A 153 14.60 8.56 -8.18
N ALA A 154 15.87 8.95 -8.08
CA ALA A 154 16.25 10.31 -7.69
C ALA A 154 15.58 11.34 -8.60
N GLU A 155 15.48 11.05 -9.90
CA GLU A 155 14.77 11.88 -10.89
C GLU A 155 13.29 12.11 -10.54
N PHE A 156 12.62 11.10 -9.97
CA PHE A 156 11.22 11.22 -9.52
C PHE A 156 11.09 12.01 -8.21
N LEU A 157 12.09 11.92 -7.33
CA LEU A 157 12.11 12.69 -6.09
C LEU A 157 12.50 14.16 -6.31
N GLU A 158 13.37 14.39 -7.29
CA GLU A 158 13.89 15.71 -7.66
C GLU A 158 13.07 16.38 -8.76
N SER A 159 12.06 15.70 -9.32
CA SER A 159 11.19 16.33 -10.32
C SER A 159 10.54 17.60 -9.76
N PRO A 160 10.60 18.73 -10.50
CA PRO A 160 9.94 19.97 -10.09
C PRO A 160 8.47 19.72 -9.82
N SER A 161 7.90 20.36 -8.78
CA SER A 161 6.48 20.17 -8.51
C SER A 161 5.66 20.58 -9.74
N SER A 162 4.79 19.69 -10.18
CA SER A 162 3.85 19.98 -11.26
C SER A 162 2.73 20.87 -10.71
N GLY A 163 2.07 21.63 -11.59
CA GLY A 163 0.90 22.44 -11.21
C GLY A 163 -0.29 21.62 -10.68
N MET A 164 -0.24 20.28 -10.77
CA MET A 164 -1.24 19.35 -10.23
C MET A 164 -0.88 18.78 -8.86
N ASP A 165 0.30 19.13 -8.32
CA ASP A 165 0.77 18.55 -7.07
C ASP A 165 0.04 19.16 -5.87
N HIS A 166 0.02 18.39 -4.78
CA HIS A 166 -0.66 18.80 -3.56
C HIS A 166 -0.06 20.13 -3.04
N PRO A 167 -0.88 21.12 -2.64
CA PRO A 167 -0.38 22.43 -2.17
C PRO A 167 0.67 22.34 -1.07
N PHE A 168 0.56 21.32 -0.22
CA PHE A 168 1.55 20.98 0.81
C PHE A 168 2.96 20.78 0.21
N LEU A 169 3.11 20.00 -0.87
CA LEU A 169 4.41 19.74 -1.50
C LEU A 169 5.00 21.02 -2.11
N LYS A 170 4.13 21.90 -2.62
CA LYS A 170 4.52 23.19 -3.20
C LYS A 170 5.10 24.15 -2.16
N ALA A 171 4.62 24.11 -0.92
CA ALA A 171 5.07 25.00 0.16
C ALA A 171 6.50 24.71 0.64
N PHE A 172 6.98 23.47 0.50
CA PHE A 172 8.33 23.07 0.93
C PHE A 172 9.40 23.16 -0.17
N GLN A 173 9.03 23.49 -1.41
CA GLN A 173 9.98 23.79 -2.48
C GLN A 173 10.48 25.24 -2.34
N GLY A 174 11.21 25.53 -1.26
CA GLY A 174 12.06 26.72 -1.17
C GLY A 174 13.32 26.56 -2.03
N PRO A 175 13.99 27.65 -2.44
CA PRO A 175 15.08 27.61 -3.41
C PRO A 175 16.24 26.76 -2.90
N SER A 176 16.54 25.68 -3.63
CA SER A 176 17.66 24.79 -3.38
C SER A 176 18.98 25.53 -3.59
N SER A 177 19.62 25.96 -2.49
CA SER A 177 21.05 26.28 -2.49
C SER A 177 21.81 25.03 -2.05
N SER A 178 22.44 24.39 -3.01
CA SER A 178 23.47 23.37 -2.84
C SER A 178 24.51 23.76 -1.77
N ALA A 179 24.53 23.04 -0.65
CA ALA A 179 25.72 22.88 0.16
C ALA A 179 25.62 21.55 0.91
N GLN A 180 26.59 20.67 0.63
CA GLN A 180 26.84 19.44 1.37
C GLN A 180 26.87 19.75 2.87
N ALA A 181 25.98 19.13 3.65
CA ALA A 181 26.08 19.13 5.10
C ALA A 181 25.93 17.69 5.59
N ASN A 182 27.09 17.08 5.81
CA ASN A 182 27.29 15.82 6.50
C ASN A 182 26.62 15.87 7.88
N LEU A 183 25.50 15.16 8.07
CA LEU A 183 24.81 15.10 9.36
C LEU A 183 25.37 13.93 10.18
N GLN A 184 26.43 14.24 10.93
CA GLN A 184 26.79 13.48 12.12
C GLN A 184 25.75 13.76 13.21
N LEU A 185 25.11 12.68 13.67
CA LEU A 185 24.21 12.64 14.80
C LEU A 185 24.97 12.99 16.10
N THR A 186 24.84 14.21 16.59
CA THR A 186 24.99 14.52 18.03
C THR A 186 24.08 15.69 18.41
N GLY A 187 23.28 15.49 19.45
CA GLY A 187 22.26 16.43 19.92
C GLY A 187 22.80 17.77 20.43
N GLY A 188 21.92 18.78 20.42
CA GLY A 188 22.18 20.07 21.03
C GLY A 188 21.37 21.21 20.40
N SER A 189 20.33 21.63 21.11
CA SER A 189 19.44 22.79 20.93
C SER A 189 19.99 24.00 20.15
N SER A 190 19.35 24.39 19.03
CA SER A 190 19.28 25.81 18.57
C SER A 190 18.32 26.11 17.38
N SER A 191 17.21 25.36 17.17
CA SER A 191 16.25 25.66 16.08
C SER A 191 15.28 26.83 16.33
N GLY A 192 15.61 27.78 17.21
CA GLY A 192 14.68 28.84 17.63
C GLY A 192 14.50 30.02 16.65
N LYS A 193 15.31 30.14 15.59
CA LYS A 193 15.33 31.34 14.73
C LYS A 193 14.72 31.20 13.33
N GLN A 194 14.34 29.99 12.89
CA GLN A 194 13.62 29.83 11.60
C GLN A 194 12.09 29.76 11.75
N VAL A 195 11.57 29.66 12.97
CA VAL A 195 10.13 29.51 13.23
C VAL A 195 9.40 30.87 13.24
N SER A 196 10.11 32.00 13.32
CA SER A 196 9.47 33.31 13.41
C SER A 196 8.86 33.80 12.09
N ASN A 197 9.30 33.30 10.93
CA ASN A 197 8.71 33.65 9.63
C ASN A 197 7.49 32.79 9.25
N LEU A 198 7.13 31.77 10.05
CA LEU A 198 5.94 30.95 9.81
C LEU A 198 4.68 31.54 10.45
N ARG A 199 4.80 32.43 11.44
CA ARG A 199 3.64 32.94 12.20
C ARG A 199 2.88 34.05 11.48
N SER A 200 3.40 34.58 10.38
CA SER A 200 2.68 35.53 9.53
C SER A 200 1.88 34.87 8.40
N SER A 201 1.88 33.53 8.26
CA SER A 201 1.18 32.85 7.16
C SER A 201 -0.22 32.34 7.47
N GLU A 202 -0.59 32.14 8.74
CA GLU A 202 -1.88 31.51 9.09
C GLU A 202 -3.11 32.37 8.69
N GLU A 203 -3.01 33.70 8.82
CA GLU A 203 -4.06 34.64 8.41
C GLU A 203 -4.16 34.77 6.87
N ASP A 204 -3.02 34.78 6.18
CA ASP A 204 -2.95 34.79 4.71
C ASP A 204 -3.46 33.46 4.12
N ASP A 205 -3.19 32.34 4.77
CA ASP A 205 -3.70 31.02 4.40
C ASP A 205 -5.22 30.93 4.59
N MET A 206 -5.75 31.46 5.71
CA MET A 206 -7.20 31.58 5.91
C MET A 206 -7.86 32.45 4.84
N ALA A 207 -7.26 33.60 4.50
CA ALA A 207 -7.76 34.49 3.45
C ALA A 207 -7.77 33.82 2.06
N TYR A 208 -6.76 32.99 1.77
CA TYR A 208 -6.69 32.22 0.53
C TYR A 208 -7.85 31.20 0.41
N PHE A 209 -8.08 30.40 1.44
CA PHE A 209 -9.18 29.42 1.43
C PHE A 209 -10.56 30.09 1.41
N GLU A 210 -10.73 31.20 2.14
CA GLU A 210 -11.99 31.95 2.15
C GLU A 210 -12.29 32.58 0.79
N LYS A 211 -11.29 33.16 0.12
CA LYS A 211 -11.46 33.72 -1.23
C LYS A 211 -11.85 32.64 -2.25
N GLN A 212 -11.22 31.48 -2.21
CA GLN A 212 -11.56 30.35 -3.08
C GLN A 212 -12.98 29.83 -2.83
N TYR A 213 -13.41 29.77 -1.56
CA TYR A 213 -14.76 29.39 -1.20
C TYR A 213 -15.80 30.39 -1.73
N GLN A 214 -15.54 31.70 -1.57
CA GLN A 214 -16.41 32.75 -2.10
C GLN A 214 -16.50 32.75 -3.63
N GLU A 215 -15.40 32.48 -4.35
CA GLU A 215 -15.40 32.34 -5.80
C GLU A 215 -16.25 31.15 -6.28
N ARG A 216 -16.20 30.02 -5.57
CA ARG A 216 -17.05 28.85 -5.86
C ARG A 216 -18.54 29.18 -5.69
N LEU A 217 -18.91 29.85 -4.59
CA LEU A 217 -20.28 30.30 -4.36
C LEU A 217 -20.77 31.30 -5.41
N LYS A 218 -19.90 32.22 -5.86
CA LYS A 218 -20.23 33.19 -6.93
C LYS A 218 -20.46 32.47 -8.26
N LYS A 219 -19.62 31.49 -8.60
CA LYS A 219 -19.76 30.69 -9.83
C LYS A 219 -21.05 29.88 -9.81
N GLU A 220 -21.35 29.17 -8.72
CA GLU A 220 -22.61 28.44 -8.56
C GLU A 220 -23.85 29.33 -8.66
N LYS A 221 -23.80 30.54 -8.10
CA LYS A 221 -24.90 31.52 -8.25
C LYS A 221 -25.05 31.98 -9.70
N SER A 222 -23.94 32.25 -10.40
CA SER A 222 -23.97 32.65 -11.81
C SER A 222 -24.50 31.54 -12.73
N ASP A 223 -24.17 30.28 -12.42
CA ASP A 223 -24.65 29.12 -13.17
C ASP A 223 -26.14 28.88 -12.90
N LYS A 224 -26.61 29.03 -11.66
CA LYS A 224 -28.05 28.98 -11.31
C LYS A 224 -28.87 30.09 -11.97
N LEU A 225 -28.27 31.27 -12.18
CA LEU A 225 -28.92 32.38 -12.89
C LEU A 225 -29.00 32.13 -14.40
N LYS A 226 -27.96 31.51 -15.00
CA LYS A 226 -27.98 31.11 -16.43
C LYS A 226 -29.00 30.01 -16.73
N VAL A 227 -29.25 29.11 -15.79
CA VAL A 227 -30.28 28.05 -15.93
C VAL A 227 -31.71 28.61 -15.83
N LYS A 228 -31.91 29.82 -15.28
CA LYS A 228 -33.22 30.49 -15.15
C LYS A 228 -33.51 31.57 -16.22
N GLY A 229 -32.88 31.49 -17.39
CA GLY A 229 -33.21 32.34 -18.55
C GLY A 229 -34.61 32.06 -19.13
N PRO A 230 -35.26 33.04 -19.79
CA PRO A 230 -36.72 33.13 -19.89
C PRO A 230 -37.34 32.07 -20.82
N LEU A 231 -38.37 31.38 -20.30
CA LEU A 231 -39.31 30.58 -21.09
C LEU A 231 -39.93 31.47 -22.18
N ARG A 232 -39.62 31.18 -23.45
CA ARG A 232 -40.30 31.79 -24.60
C ARG A 232 -41.80 31.55 -24.48
N SER A 233 -42.56 32.62 -24.29
CA SER A 233 -44.01 32.62 -24.44
C SER A 233 -44.37 32.28 -25.89
N LYS A 234 -44.94 31.09 -26.09
CA LYS A 234 -45.74 30.79 -27.28
C LYS A 234 -47.09 31.49 -27.11
N ASN A 235 -47.54 32.20 -28.15
CA ASN A 235 -48.91 32.22 -28.71
C ASN A 235 -49.19 33.53 -29.48
N PRO A 236 -50.23 33.58 -30.34
CA PRO A 236 -51.19 32.53 -30.71
C PRO A 236 -51.00 31.95 -32.12
#